data_AF-N9Z545-F1
#
_entry.id   AF-N9Z545-F1
#
_cell.length_a   1.000
_cell.length_b   1.000
_cell.length_c   1.000
_cell.angle_alpha   90.00
_cell.angle_beta   90.00
_cell.angle_gamma   90.00
#
_symmetry.space_group_name_H-M   'P 1'
#
loop_
_entity.id
_entity.type
_entity.pdbx_description
1 polymer ?
#
loop_
_entity_poly.entity_id
_entity_poly.type
_entity_poly.pdbx_seq_one_letter_code
_entity_poly.pdbx_strand_id
1 'polypeptide(L)'
;MNAGLILFLIFILCLVIGVPVSISLSVASLAAVVFGGLPASSTAIAQRIFGGLQSSSIMAIAFFVLAGNLMTKGGISRRIVDFADCLVGNVRGGMSLALVLACAFFAALSGSAPATVIAIGTMLYGDMIKKGYPGPRTAGLLVVSGGLGPIIPPSIIMVIYCTLTGASVGNMFKQGMMIGIVIMLVLMVEVLWFAHKEKWPKQNVKRTPAEVVKVFLDAIPALLTPIIILGGIYSGMLTATESAAVAVVWAAIAGAFIYRELNLPDTIQIIKDSAKSSAMILFIIAASTAFSWVFTISGASKALVDTVIGMNLNATMFCLVVAVILLIFGTFMEGTAIAVLLVPVLWPIAQSMGINVVHFGMIVCISNVVGTMTPPVAVNIYSAATVSKLKMGEIAKAEIPFLVGYVGVFFLCVFSEWFCTFLT
;
A
#
# COMPACT_ATOMS: atom_id res chain seq x y z
N MET A 1 -32.46 -4.96 -20.44
CA MET A 1 -31.08 -5.48 -20.38
C MET A 1 -30.82 -5.97 -18.97
N ASN A 2 -30.03 -7.03 -18.78
CA ASN A 2 -29.68 -7.51 -17.43
C ASN A 2 -28.96 -6.38 -16.67
N ALA A 3 -29.43 -6.03 -15.46
CA ALA A 3 -28.87 -4.97 -14.64
C ALA A 3 -27.36 -5.14 -14.41
N GLY A 4 -26.89 -6.38 -14.29
CA GLY A 4 -25.46 -6.68 -14.19
C GLY A 4 -24.65 -6.27 -15.42
N LEU A 5 -25.19 -6.50 -16.62
CA LEU A 5 -24.52 -6.09 -17.87
C LEU A 5 -24.47 -4.57 -18.02
N ILE A 6 -25.57 -3.88 -17.68
CA ILE A 6 -25.61 -2.41 -17.70
C ILE A 6 -24.56 -1.84 -16.74
N LEU A 7 -24.46 -2.41 -15.53
CA LEU A 7 -23.52 -2.02 -14.50
C LEU A 7 -22.08 -2.07 -15.02
N PHE A 8 -21.63 -3.22 -15.56
CA PHE A 8 -20.26 -3.35 -16.06
C PHE A 8 -20.00 -2.55 -17.34
N LEU A 9 -20.95 -2.52 -18.27
CA LEU A 9 -20.76 -1.87 -19.56
C LEU A 9 -20.61 -0.35 -19.40
N ILE A 10 -21.48 0.28 -18.60
CA ILE A 10 -21.36 1.71 -18.32
C ILE A 10 -20.09 2.01 -17.52
N PHE A 11 -19.77 1.16 -16.55
CA PHE A 11 -18.55 1.31 -15.76
C PHE A 11 -17.29 1.29 -16.64
N ILE A 12 -17.16 0.28 -17.52
CA ILE A 12 -16.02 0.15 -18.44
C ILE A 12 -15.97 1.32 -19.42
N LEU A 13 -17.10 1.74 -19.99
CA LEU A 13 -17.14 2.89 -20.90
C LEU A 13 -16.66 4.17 -20.21
N CYS A 14 -17.10 4.43 -18.98
CA CYS A 14 -16.64 5.60 -18.22
C CYS A 14 -15.12 5.55 -17.97
N LEU A 15 -14.56 4.39 -17.63
CA LEU A 15 -13.12 4.24 -17.47
C LEU A 15 -12.34 4.47 -18.77
N VAL A 16 -12.84 3.95 -19.90
CA VAL A 16 -12.21 4.14 -21.22
C VAL A 16 -12.21 5.61 -21.64
N ILE A 17 -13.25 6.37 -21.30
CA ILE A 17 -13.36 7.81 -21.56
C ILE A 17 -12.49 8.64 -20.57
N GLY A 18 -11.91 8.01 -19.54
CA GLY A 18 -11.06 8.66 -18.56
C GLY A 18 -11.83 9.36 -17.43
N VAL A 19 -13.09 8.97 -17.19
CA VAL A 19 -13.90 9.48 -16.08
C VAL A 19 -13.32 8.97 -14.75
N PRO A 20 -13.21 9.81 -13.70
CA PRO A 20 -12.75 9.37 -12.38
C PRO A 20 -13.50 8.15 -11.86
N VAL A 21 -12.79 7.23 -11.19
CA VAL A 21 -13.32 5.91 -10.80
C VAL A 21 -14.57 6.02 -9.91
N SER A 22 -14.58 6.92 -8.93
CA SER A 22 -15.74 7.17 -8.06
C SER A 22 -16.99 7.60 -8.83
N ILE A 23 -16.82 8.45 -9.84
CA ILE A 23 -17.92 8.90 -10.71
C ILE A 23 -18.38 7.74 -11.58
N SER A 24 -17.45 6.99 -12.17
CA SER A 24 -17.74 5.80 -12.98
C SER A 24 -18.57 4.77 -12.21
N LEU A 25 -18.20 4.47 -10.97
CA LEU A 25 -18.94 3.56 -10.08
C LEU A 25 -20.35 4.09 -9.77
N SER A 26 -20.47 5.38 -9.46
CA SER A 26 -21.76 6.01 -9.10
C SER A 26 -22.72 6.03 -10.28
N VAL A 27 -22.24 6.44 -11.45
CA VAL A 27 -23.04 6.52 -12.69
C VAL A 27 -23.46 5.12 -13.14
N ALA A 28 -22.55 4.15 -13.11
CA ALA A 28 -22.87 2.76 -13.42
C ALA A 28 -23.94 2.20 -12.48
N SER A 29 -23.82 2.44 -11.17
CA SER A 29 -24.77 1.98 -10.16
C SER A 29 -26.16 2.60 -10.36
N LEU A 30 -26.21 3.92 -10.60
CA LEU A 30 -27.46 4.63 -10.85
C LEU A 30 -28.13 4.13 -12.13
N ALA A 31 -27.37 3.99 -13.21
CA ALA A 31 -27.90 3.54 -14.49
C ALA A 31 -28.38 2.08 -14.43
N ALA A 32 -27.69 1.19 -13.71
CA ALA A 32 -28.13 -0.18 -13.50
C ALA A 32 -29.44 -0.27 -12.69
N VAL A 33 -29.65 0.62 -11.71
CA VAL A 33 -30.92 0.70 -10.98
C VAL A 33 -32.05 1.23 -11.86
N VAL A 34 -31.80 2.31 -12.60
CA VAL A 34 -32.82 2.99 -13.42
C VAL A 34 -33.21 2.17 -14.65
N PHE A 35 -32.24 1.59 -15.35
CA PHE A 35 -32.46 0.90 -16.64
C PHE A 35 -32.42 -0.62 -16.54
N GLY A 36 -31.96 -1.19 -15.41
CA GLY A 36 -31.81 -2.62 -15.22
C GLY A 36 -33.04 -3.34 -14.70
N GLY A 37 -34.15 -2.62 -14.42
CA GLY A 37 -35.40 -3.21 -13.94
C GLY A 37 -35.29 -3.81 -12.53
N LEU A 38 -34.34 -3.34 -11.71
CA LEU A 38 -34.22 -3.76 -10.33
C LEU A 38 -35.38 -3.20 -9.48
N PRO A 39 -35.91 -3.95 -8.50
CA PRO A 39 -36.91 -3.45 -7.56
C PRO A 39 -36.25 -2.54 -6.49
N ALA A 40 -35.51 -1.54 -6.94
CA ALA A 40 -34.74 -0.62 -6.13
C ALA A 40 -35.05 0.82 -6.55
N SER A 41 -35.34 1.68 -5.58
CA SER A 41 -35.45 3.12 -5.82
C SER A 41 -34.06 3.71 -6.10
N SER A 42 -33.99 4.73 -6.96
CA SER A 42 -32.77 5.53 -7.14
C SER A 42 -32.30 6.19 -5.84
N THR A 43 -33.21 6.45 -4.89
CA THR A 43 -32.87 6.93 -3.54
C THR A 43 -32.07 5.92 -2.71
N ALA A 44 -32.19 4.62 -3.01
CA ALA A 44 -31.40 3.58 -2.34
C ALA A 44 -29.91 3.73 -2.64
N ILE A 45 -29.53 4.23 -3.82
CA ILE A 45 -28.14 4.53 -4.15
C ILE A 45 -27.59 5.61 -3.21
N ALA A 46 -28.32 6.72 -3.04
CA ALA A 46 -27.90 7.78 -2.12
C ALA A 46 -27.78 7.28 -0.67
N GLN A 47 -28.72 6.44 -0.22
CA GLN A 47 -28.65 5.81 1.10
C GLN A 47 -27.44 4.87 1.26
N ARG A 48 -27.10 4.10 0.21
CA ARG A 48 -25.93 3.21 0.23
C ARG A 48 -24.61 3.96 0.24
N ILE A 49 -24.51 5.07 -0.51
CA ILE A 49 -23.37 5.98 -0.49
C ILE A 49 -23.20 6.56 0.92
N PHE A 50 -24.27 7.10 1.51
CA PHE A 50 -24.19 7.71 2.84
C PHE A 50 -23.93 6.68 3.94
N GLY A 51 -24.60 5.54 3.91
CA GLY A 51 -24.39 4.45 4.87
C GLY A 51 -22.99 3.84 4.78
N GLY A 52 -22.40 3.79 3.58
CA GLY A 52 -21.02 3.37 3.37
C GLY A 52 -20.00 4.23 4.12
N LEU A 53 -20.32 5.52 4.33
CA LEU A 53 -19.48 6.47 5.06
C LEU A 53 -19.60 6.39 6.58
N GLN A 54 -20.59 5.65 7.11
CA GLN A 54 -20.85 5.57 8.56
C GLN A 54 -19.99 4.53 9.30
N SER A 55 -19.02 3.90 8.63
CA SER A 55 -18.10 2.94 9.27
C SER A 55 -17.06 3.65 10.13
N SER A 56 -16.85 3.19 11.37
CA SER A 56 -15.78 3.68 12.24
C SER A 56 -14.36 3.47 11.67
N SER A 57 -14.20 2.53 10.73
CA SER A 57 -12.92 2.24 10.06
C SER A 57 -12.51 3.33 9.06
N ILE A 58 -13.47 4.09 8.54
CA ILE A 58 -13.20 5.20 7.61
C ILE A 58 -12.43 6.33 8.28
N MET A 59 -12.71 6.60 9.56
CA MET A 59 -11.99 7.61 10.33
C MET A 59 -10.51 7.23 10.52
N ALA A 60 -10.20 5.93 10.62
CA ALA A 60 -8.81 5.47 10.68
C ALA A 60 -8.03 5.84 9.42
N ILE A 61 -8.65 5.77 8.23
CA ILE A 61 -8.01 6.17 6.97
C ILE A 61 -7.57 7.64 7.05
N ALA A 62 -8.48 8.54 7.44
CA ALA A 62 -8.18 9.96 7.52
C ALA A 62 -7.07 10.26 8.53
N PHE A 63 -7.10 9.61 9.71
CA PHE A 63 -6.05 9.78 10.71
C PHE A 63 -4.71 9.18 10.28
N PHE A 64 -4.67 8.01 9.65
CA PHE A 64 -3.41 7.44 9.15
C PHE A 64 -2.82 8.29 8.01
N VAL A 65 -3.64 8.81 7.10
CA VAL A 65 -3.20 9.74 6.05
C VAL A 65 -2.62 11.01 6.67
N LEU A 66 -3.30 11.60 7.66
CA LEU A 66 -2.83 12.79 8.36
C LEU A 66 -1.54 12.52 9.14
N ALA A 67 -1.48 11.40 9.87
CA ALA A 67 -0.31 11.01 10.65
C ALA A 67 0.90 10.81 9.73
N GLY A 68 0.75 10.09 8.61
CA GLY A 68 1.82 9.88 7.63
C GLY A 68 2.33 11.20 7.03
N ASN A 69 1.44 12.14 6.71
CA ASN A 69 1.83 13.45 6.19
C ASN A 69 2.54 14.32 7.25
N LEU A 70 2.10 14.28 8.51
CA LEU A 70 2.79 14.93 9.63
C LEU A 70 4.17 14.32 9.87
N MET A 71 4.30 13.00 9.83
CA MET A 71 5.59 12.30 9.99
C MET A 71 6.56 12.60 8.83
N THR A 72 6.03 12.81 7.63
CA THR A 72 6.84 13.13 6.44
C THR A 72 7.36 14.56 6.53
N LYS A 73 6.50 15.54 6.83
CA LYS A 73 6.91 16.96 6.88
C LYS A 73 7.49 17.40 8.22
N GLY A 74 7.28 16.66 9.30
CA GLY A 74 7.72 17.00 10.67
C GLY A 74 9.02 16.35 11.11
N GLY A 75 9.89 15.92 10.18
CA GLY A 75 11.24 15.46 10.48
C GLY A 75 11.38 14.01 10.97
N ILE A 76 10.31 13.37 11.46
CA ILE A 76 10.29 11.97 11.91
C ILE A 76 10.92 11.05 10.85
N SER A 77 10.45 11.16 9.61
CA SER A 77 10.90 10.32 8.51
C SER A 77 12.42 10.40 8.28
N ARG A 78 12.98 11.60 8.34
CA ARG A 78 14.40 11.84 8.12
C ARG A 78 15.25 11.17 9.19
N ARG A 79 14.83 11.23 10.45
CA ARG A 79 15.56 10.59 11.57
C ARG A 79 15.57 9.07 11.48
N ILE A 80 14.50 8.47 10.97
CA ILE A 80 14.51 7.02 10.78
C ILE A 80 15.42 6.62 9.61
N VAL A 81 15.47 7.42 8.55
CA VAL A 81 16.43 7.19 7.45
C VAL A 81 17.86 7.32 7.94
N ASP A 82 18.17 8.36 8.72
CA ASP A 82 19.50 8.55 9.32
C ASP A 82 19.88 7.36 10.23
N PHE A 83 18.91 6.86 11.01
CA PHE A 83 19.09 5.67 11.84
C PHE A 83 19.31 4.40 11.03
N ALA A 84 18.52 4.18 9.97
CA ALA A 84 18.69 3.06 9.07
C ALA A 84 20.08 3.05 8.39
N ASP A 85 20.54 4.22 7.95
CA ASP A 85 21.90 4.37 7.41
C ASP A 85 22.95 4.11 8.50
N CYS A 86 22.68 4.48 9.76
CA CYS A 86 23.55 4.19 10.90
C CYS A 86 23.67 2.71 11.25
N LEU A 87 22.60 1.94 11.09
CA LEU A 87 22.58 0.50 11.37
C LEU A 87 23.44 -0.29 10.38
N VAL A 88 23.64 0.23 9.17
CA VAL A 88 24.43 -0.49 8.17
C VAL A 88 25.91 -0.15 8.30
N GLY A 89 26.65 -1.15 8.75
CA GLY A 89 28.10 -1.06 8.95
C GLY A 89 28.90 -1.11 7.65
N ASN A 90 30.20 -1.35 7.83
CA ASN A 90 31.23 -1.33 6.78
C ASN A 90 31.18 -2.60 5.88
N VAL A 91 30.01 -2.95 5.36
CA VAL A 91 29.79 -4.09 4.45
C VAL A 91 29.73 -3.63 2.99
N ARG A 92 30.05 -4.56 2.08
CA ARG A 92 29.99 -4.29 0.64
C ARG A 92 28.53 -4.13 0.22
N GLY A 93 28.19 -3.06 -0.49
CA GLY A 93 26.80 -2.74 -0.79
C GLY A 93 26.00 -2.16 0.39
N GLY A 94 26.68 -1.73 1.45
CA GLY A 94 26.02 -1.22 2.67
C GLY A 94 24.97 -0.13 2.42
N MET A 95 25.19 0.81 1.49
CA MET A 95 24.15 1.83 1.22
C MET A 95 22.89 1.25 0.56
N SER A 96 23.00 0.15 -0.18
CA SER A 96 21.83 -0.51 -0.75
C SER A 96 21.04 -1.23 0.33
N LEU A 97 21.70 -1.83 1.32
CA LEU A 97 21.02 -2.38 2.51
C LEU A 97 20.39 -1.27 3.34
N ALA A 98 21.07 -0.14 3.50
CA ALA A 98 20.54 1.03 4.19
C ALA A 98 19.32 1.57 3.47
N LEU A 99 19.32 1.58 2.13
CA LEU A 99 18.18 1.96 1.32
C LEU A 99 16.98 1.02 1.53
N VAL A 100 17.20 -0.31 1.55
CA VAL A 100 16.13 -1.28 1.84
C VAL A 100 15.55 -1.05 3.25
N LEU A 101 16.42 -0.88 4.26
CA LEU A 101 16.00 -0.58 5.64
C LEU A 101 15.25 0.75 5.74
N ALA A 102 15.79 1.80 5.12
CA ALA A 102 15.17 3.12 5.10
C ALA A 102 13.79 3.07 4.46
N CYS A 103 13.63 2.35 3.34
CA CYS A 103 12.33 2.10 2.74
C CYS A 103 11.41 1.30 3.69
N ALA A 104 11.90 0.25 4.35
CA ALA A 104 11.10 -0.57 5.26
C ALA A 104 10.61 0.21 6.49
N PHE A 105 11.45 1.05 7.07
CA PHE A 105 11.05 1.90 8.18
C PHE A 105 10.14 3.06 7.75
N PHE A 106 10.42 3.69 6.62
CA PHE A 106 9.58 4.77 6.08
C PHE A 106 8.22 4.22 5.63
N ALA A 107 8.17 2.97 5.19
CA ALA A 107 6.93 2.27 4.89
C ALA A 107 5.99 2.26 6.10
N ALA A 108 6.54 1.97 7.28
CA ALA A 108 5.83 2.02 8.56
C ALA A 108 5.40 3.43 9.00
N LEU A 109 5.59 4.46 8.16
CA LEU A 109 5.10 5.82 8.39
C LEU A 109 4.14 6.27 7.28
N SER A 110 4.51 6.06 6.01
CA SER A 110 3.79 6.66 4.89
C SER A 110 2.62 5.82 4.35
N GLY A 111 2.69 4.49 4.49
CA GLY A 111 1.74 3.56 3.87
C GLY A 111 1.62 3.69 2.34
N SER A 112 2.57 4.39 1.68
CA SER A 112 2.50 4.77 0.26
C SER A 112 3.80 4.45 -0.47
N ALA A 113 3.70 3.60 -1.49
CA ALA A 113 4.84 3.18 -2.29
C ALA A 113 5.50 4.34 -3.07
N PRO A 114 4.78 5.15 -3.88
CA PRO A 114 5.41 6.20 -4.66
C PRO A 114 5.97 7.33 -3.78
N ALA A 115 5.34 7.62 -2.63
CA ALA A 115 5.86 8.59 -1.68
C ALA A 115 7.20 8.12 -1.07
N THR A 116 7.29 6.84 -0.72
CA THR A 116 8.53 6.23 -0.21
C THR A 116 9.66 6.32 -1.23
N VAL A 117 9.39 6.02 -2.51
CA VAL A 117 10.38 6.13 -3.58
C VAL A 117 10.91 7.55 -3.73
N ILE A 118 10.03 8.56 -3.69
CA ILE A 118 10.44 9.97 -3.81
C ILE A 118 11.26 10.39 -2.59
N ALA A 119 10.76 10.14 -1.38
CA ALA A 119 11.41 10.56 -0.15
C ALA A 119 12.80 9.92 0.04
N ILE A 120 12.87 8.59 -0.03
CA ILE A 120 14.14 7.87 0.14
C ILE A 120 15.08 8.11 -1.04
N GLY A 121 14.53 8.18 -2.26
CA GLY A 121 15.30 8.47 -3.46
C GLY A 121 16.01 9.81 -3.39
N THR A 122 15.29 10.87 -3.01
CA THR A 122 15.88 12.22 -2.88
C THR A 122 16.97 12.30 -1.82
N MET A 123 16.88 11.49 -0.76
CA MET A 123 17.88 11.44 0.31
C MET A 123 19.11 10.61 -0.06
N LEU A 124 18.94 9.43 -0.68
CA LEU A 124 20.02 8.45 -0.81
C LEU A 124 20.56 8.30 -2.24
N TYR A 125 19.72 8.41 -3.27
CA TYR A 125 20.10 8.03 -4.63
C TYR A 125 21.34 8.79 -5.12
N GLY A 126 21.32 10.13 -5.03
CA GLY A 126 22.41 10.97 -5.51
C GLY A 126 23.75 10.67 -4.84
N ASP A 127 23.74 10.41 -3.54
CA ASP A 127 24.95 10.09 -2.77
C ASP A 127 25.47 8.67 -3.05
N MET A 128 24.57 7.74 -3.36
CA MET A 128 24.94 6.41 -3.85
C MET A 128 25.68 6.49 -5.19
N ILE A 129 25.21 7.32 -6.13
CA ILE A 129 25.87 7.52 -7.42
C ILE A 129 27.27 8.13 -7.23
N LYS A 130 27.41 9.17 -6.41
CA LYS A 130 28.71 9.81 -6.13
C LYS A 130 29.74 8.84 -5.57
N LYS A 131 29.29 7.85 -4.78
CA LYS A 131 30.14 6.82 -4.19
C LYS A 131 30.40 5.63 -5.13
N GLY A 132 29.87 5.65 -6.35
CA GLY A 132 30.15 4.67 -7.41
C GLY A 132 29.16 3.51 -7.50
N TYR A 133 27.94 3.63 -6.96
CA TYR A 133 26.92 2.61 -7.16
C TYR A 133 26.33 2.70 -8.58
N PRO A 134 25.97 1.55 -9.21
CA PRO A 134 25.38 1.54 -10.54
C PRO A 134 23.99 2.16 -10.54
N GLY A 135 23.82 3.29 -11.24
CA GLY A 135 22.60 4.09 -11.23
C GLY A 135 21.31 3.33 -11.54
N PRO A 136 21.20 2.64 -12.69
CA PRO A 136 20.00 1.88 -13.03
C PRO A 136 19.65 0.85 -11.96
N ARG A 137 20.64 0.13 -11.45
CA ARG A 137 20.45 -0.92 -10.43
C ARG A 137 20.01 -0.34 -9.09
N THR A 138 20.56 0.81 -8.68
CA THR A 138 20.11 1.54 -7.48
C THR A 138 18.68 2.08 -7.64
N ALA A 139 18.33 2.61 -8.82
CA ALA A 139 16.97 3.05 -9.11
C ALA A 139 15.97 1.89 -9.09
N GLY A 140 16.33 0.75 -9.67
CA GLY A 140 15.50 -0.45 -9.64
C GLY A 140 15.29 -1.00 -8.21
N LEU A 141 16.36 -1.04 -7.40
CA LEU A 141 16.24 -1.40 -5.99
C LEU A 141 15.32 -0.43 -5.22
N LEU A 142 15.44 0.88 -5.49
CA LEU A 142 14.60 1.91 -4.89
C LEU A 142 13.12 1.71 -5.22
N VAL A 143 12.79 1.38 -6.47
CA VAL A 143 11.40 1.10 -6.88
C VAL A 143 10.80 -0.06 -6.08
N VAL A 144 11.52 -1.19 -6.01
CA VAL A 144 11.03 -2.40 -5.39
C VAL A 144 11.00 -2.28 -3.86
N SER A 145 12.06 -1.74 -3.26
CA SER A 145 12.11 -1.48 -1.81
C SER A 145 11.03 -0.48 -1.39
N GLY A 146 10.75 0.52 -2.22
CA GLY A 146 9.69 1.50 -1.97
C GLY A 146 8.29 0.88 -1.86
N GLY A 147 8.04 -0.25 -2.50
CA GLY A 147 6.76 -0.96 -2.32
C GLY A 147 6.61 -1.72 -1.03
N LEU A 148 7.64 -1.79 -0.18
CA LEU A 148 7.41 -2.15 1.22
C LEU A 148 6.42 -1.19 1.88
N GLY A 149 6.30 0.05 1.36
CA GLY A 149 5.37 1.11 1.77
C GLY A 149 3.98 0.60 2.17
N PRO A 150 3.19 0.07 1.22
CA PRO A 150 1.83 -0.38 1.52
C PRO A 150 1.74 -1.77 2.16
N ILE A 151 2.87 -2.45 2.43
CA ILE A 151 2.89 -3.78 3.06
C ILE A 151 3.22 -3.70 4.55
N ILE A 152 4.27 -2.96 4.91
CA ILE A 152 4.66 -2.77 6.32
C ILE A 152 3.70 -1.76 6.95
N PRO A 153 2.93 -2.14 7.99
CA PRO A 153 1.92 -1.26 8.56
C PRO A 153 2.50 -0.01 9.23
N PRO A 154 1.72 1.10 9.29
CA PRO A 154 0.31 1.24 8.91
C PRO A 154 0.13 1.34 7.39
N SER A 155 -0.87 0.64 6.86
CA SER A 155 -1.13 0.55 5.43
C SER A 155 -2.54 1.00 5.08
N ILE A 156 -2.64 2.04 4.24
CA ILE A 156 -3.94 2.61 3.81
C ILE A 156 -4.73 1.56 3.02
N ILE A 157 -4.07 0.79 2.14
CA ILE A 157 -4.74 -0.22 1.32
C ILE A 157 -5.32 -1.36 2.16
N MET A 158 -4.62 -1.76 3.24
CA MET A 158 -5.13 -2.77 4.18
C MET A 158 -6.36 -2.25 4.93
N VAL A 159 -6.34 -0.99 5.37
CA VAL A 159 -7.50 -0.39 6.06
C VAL A 159 -8.72 -0.30 5.12
N ILE A 160 -8.50 0.05 3.85
CA ILE A 160 -9.55 0.04 2.82
C ILE A 160 -10.10 -1.37 2.65
N TYR A 161 -9.24 -2.37 2.46
CA TYR A 161 -9.65 -3.77 2.34
C TYR A 161 -10.48 -4.23 3.54
N CYS A 162 -10.03 -3.96 4.76
CA CYS A 162 -10.76 -4.27 6.00
C CYS A 162 -12.13 -3.58 6.05
N THR A 163 -12.21 -2.33 5.60
CA THR A 163 -13.49 -1.59 5.54
C THR A 163 -14.47 -2.23 4.57
N LEU A 164 -13.99 -2.75 3.43
CA LEU A 164 -14.83 -3.37 2.40
C LEU A 164 -15.27 -4.79 2.77
N THR A 165 -14.47 -5.52 3.55
CA THR A 165 -14.70 -6.95 3.86
C THR A 165 -15.16 -7.21 5.29
N GLY A 166 -15.03 -6.23 6.18
CA GLY A 166 -15.24 -6.40 7.61
C GLY A 166 -14.09 -7.09 8.36
N ALA A 167 -12.95 -7.32 7.70
CA ALA A 167 -11.78 -7.94 8.33
C ALA A 167 -11.19 -7.08 9.46
N SER A 168 -10.57 -7.73 10.44
CA SER A 168 -9.83 -7.03 11.50
C SER A 168 -8.58 -6.35 10.95
N VAL A 169 -8.49 -5.02 11.10
CA VAL A 169 -7.30 -4.23 10.74
C VAL A 169 -6.07 -4.71 11.51
N GLY A 170 -6.23 -5.08 12.79
CA GLY A 170 -5.12 -5.58 13.60
C GLY A 170 -4.54 -6.89 13.07
N ASN A 171 -5.40 -7.82 12.63
CA ASN A 171 -4.95 -9.10 12.06
C ASN A 171 -4.24 -8.88 10.71
N MET A 172 -4.79 -8.01 9.86
CA MET A 172 -4.14 -7.63 8.60
C MET A 172 -2.78 -6.96 8.85
N PHE A 173 -2.66 -6.09 9.87
CA PHE A 173 -1.39 -5.45 10.20
C PHE A 173 -0.36 -6.45 10.74
N LYS A 174 -0.74 -7.38 11.61
CA LYS A 174 0.17 -8.45 12.09
C LYS A 174 0.76 -9.22 10.91
N GLN A 175 -0.09 -9.60 9.97
CA GLN A 175 0.36 -10.36 8.82
C GLN A 175 1.16 -9.53 7.82
N GLY A 176 0.72 -8.30 7.54
CA GLY A 176 1.44 -7.35 6.71
C GLY A 176 2.85 -7.10 7.20
N MET A 177 3.02 -6.96 8.52
CA MET A 177 4.34 -6.81 9.14
C MET A 177 5.23 -8.03 8.89
N MET A 178 4.73 -9.24 9.14
CA MET A 178 5.52 -10.46 8.92
C MET A 178 5.94 -10.59 7.45
N ILE A 179 4.99 -10.46 6.52
CA ILE A 179 5.27 -10.57 5.08
C ILE A 179 6.22 -9.45 4.63
N GLY A 180 6.03 -8.23 5.11
CA GLY A 180 6.92 -7.11 4.81
C GLY A 180 8.36 -7.35 5.28
N ILE A 181 8.55 -7.96 6.46
CA ILE A 181 9.88 -8.37 6.95
C ILE A 181 10.47 -9.47 6.06
N VAL A 182 9.67 -10.46 5.63
CA VAL A 182 10.15 -11.51 4.71
C VAL A 182 10.60 -10.91 3.39
N ILE A 183 9.81 -10.02 2.79
CA ILE A 183 10.19 -9.31 1.55
C ILE A 183 11.46 -8.49 1.78
N MET A 184 11.55 -7.75 2.88
CA MET A 184 12.74 -6.97 3.23
C MET A 184 13.99 -7.87 3.30
N LEU A 185 13.90 -9.02 3.97
CA LEU A 185 15.01 -9.97 4.06
C LEU A 185 15.41 -10.53 2.70
N VAL A 186 14.44 -10.89 1.84
CA VAL A 186 14.70 -11.34 0.47
C VAL A 186 15.46 -10.27 -0.31
N LEU A 187 15.01 -9.01 -0.26
CA LEU A 187 15.69 -7.89 -0.92
C LEU A 187 17.11 -7.68 -0.37
N MET A 188 17.32 -7.83 0.93
CA MET A 188 18.66 -7.75 1.54
C MET A 188 19.59 -8.84 1.04
N VAL A 189 19.10 -10.08 0.90
CA VAL A 189 19.88 -11.20 0.35
C VAL A 189 20.25 -10.92 -1.10
N GLU A 190 19.31 -10.44 -1.92
CA GLU A 190 19.58 -10.06 -3.31
C GLU A 190 20.60 -8.94 -3.41
N VAL A 191 20.49 -7.91 -2.57
CA VAL A 191 21.47 -6.83 -2.47
C VAL A 191 22.85 -7.36 -2.14
N LEU A 192 22.99 -8.23 -1.14
CA LEU A 192 24.28 -8.83 -0.78
C LEU A 192 24.85 -9.64 -1.95
N TRP A 193 24.03 -10.42 -2.64
CA TRP A 193 24.46 -11.21 -3.78
C TRP A 193 24.97 -10.33 -4.94
N PHE A 194 24.18 -9.32 -5.36
CA PHE A 194 24.57 -8.40 -6.41
C PHE A 194 25.76 -7.51 -6.02
N ALA A 195 25.84 -7.06 -4.77
CA ALA A 195 26.96 -6.26 -4.29
C ALA A 195 28.30 -6.99 -4.40
N HIS A 196 28.33 -8.31 -4.15
CA HIS A 196 29.52 -9.14 -4.34
C HIS A 196 29.79 -9.42 -5.82
N LYS A 197 28.76 -9.80 -6.58
CA LYS A 197 28.88 -10.15 -8.00
C LYS A 197 29.34 -8.97 -8.87
N GLU A 198 28.74 -7.81 -8.66
CA GLU A 198 29.00 -6.58 -9.43
C GLU A 198 30.06 -5.69 -8.76
N LYS A 199 30.68 -6.17 -7.68
CA LYS A 199 31.77 -5.48 -6.99
C LYS A 199 31.40 -4.05 -6.53
N TRP A 200 30.20 -3.86 -5.99
CA TRP A 200 29.75 -2.53 -5.51
C TRP A 200 30.67 -1.94 -4.43
N PRO A 201 30.64 -0.61 -4.23
CA PRO A 201 31.49 0.05 -3.25
C PRO A 201 31.24 -0.46 -1.82
N LYS A 202 32.32 -0.62 -1.06
CA LYS A 202 32.25 -0.82 0.39
C LYS A 202 32.13 0.56 1.02
N GLN A 203 31.24 0.73 2.00
CA GLN A 203 31.36 1.92 2.84
C GLN A 203 32.75 1.90 3.49
N ASN A 204 33.38 3.07 3.63
CA ASN A 204 34.61 3.28 4.38
C ASN A 204 34.35 4.28 5.51
N VAL A 205 33.13 4.27 6.05
CA VAL A 205 32.71 5.20 7.10
C VAL A 205 32.85 4.46 8.42
N LYS A 206 33.95 4.72 9.13
CA LYS A 206 34.05 4.36 10.56
C LYS A 206 33.25 5.40 11.34
N ARG A 207 31.96 5.14 11.56
CA ARG A 207 31.18 5.95 12.52
C ARG A 207 31.71 5.72 13.91
N THR A 208 31.89 6.79 14.67
CA THR A 208 32.27 6.69 16.08
C THR A 208 31.10 6.16 16.89
N PRO A 209 31.31 5.38 17.97
CA PRO A 209 30.22 4.93 18.84
C PRO A 209 29.36 6.08 19.38
N ALA A 210 29.96 7.26 19.59
CA ALA A 210 29.25 8.47 20.01
C ALA A 210 28.25 8.99 18.95
N GLU A 211 28.62 8.95 17.67
CA GLU A 211 27.72 9.31 16.57
C GLU A 211 26.56 8.33 16.45
N VAL A 212 26.82 7.03 16.62
CA VAL A 212 25.79 5.99 16.58
C VAL A 212 24.78 6.19 17.71
N VAL A 213 25.26 6.43 18.93
CA VAL A 213 24.39 6.69 20.08
C VAL A 213 23.57 7.96 19.87
N LYS A 214 24.17 9.03 19.33
CA LYS A 214 23.45 10.27 19.04
C LYS A 214 22.32 10.05 18.02
N VAL A 215 22.61 9.38 16.90
CA VAL A 215 21.60 9.09 15.86
C VAL A 215 20.49 8.20 16.42
N PHE A 216 20.84 7.20 17.25
CA PHE A 216 19.85 6.37 17.92
C PHE A 216 18.94 7.19 18.83
N LEU A 217 19.50 8.04 19.69
CA LEU A 217 18.73 8.92 20.59
C LEU A 217 17.83 9.89 19.81
N ASP A 218 18.32 10.46 18.71
CA ASP A 218 17.56 11.35 17.83
C ASP A 218 16.40 10.61 17.13
N ALA A 219 16.53 9.30 16.90
CA ALA A 219 15.53 8.46 16.27
C ALA A 219 14.49 7.87 17.25
N ILE A 220 14.73 7.88 18.56
CA ILE A 220 13.78 7.35 19.56
C ILE A 220 12.36 7.92 19.37
N PRO A 221 12.14 9.25 19.27
CA PRO A 221 10.80 9.78 19.10
C PRO A 221 10.12 9.31 17.82
N ALA A 222 10.91 9.12 16.76
CA ALA A 222 10.42 8.61 15.50
C ALA A 222 10.04 7.12 15.58
N LEU A 223 10.89 6.29 16.19
CA LEU A 223 10.68 4.85 16.40
C LEU A 223 9.55 4.55 17.37
N LEU A 224 9.21 5.47 18.29
CA LEU A 224 8.03 5.36 19.12
C LEU A 224 6.73 5.35 18.29
N THR A 225 6.73 5.91 17.08
CA THR A 225 5.49 6.05 16.30
C THR A 225 4.93 4.70 15.84
N PRO A 226 5.70 3.81 15.17
CA PRO A 226 5.24 2.45 14.91
C PRO A 226 4.92 1.66 16.19
N ILE A 227 5.66 1.89 17.28
CA ILE A 227 5.41 1.21 18.57
C ILE A 227 4.07 1.64 19.18
N ILE A 228 3.71 2.92 19.09
CA ILE A 228 2.41 3.45 19.56
C ILE A 228 1.28 2.82 18.75
N ILE A 229 1.41 2.81 17.42
CA ILE A 229 0.37 2.27 16.53
C ILE A 229 0.21 0.76 16.76
N LEU A 230 1.29 0.01 16.64
CA LEU A 230 1.25 -1.45 16.67
C LEU A 230 1.11 -1.97 18.09
N GLY A 231 1.80 -1.38 19.05
CA GLY A 231 1.66 -1.72 20.47
C GLY A 231 0.26 -1.42 20.99
N GLY A 232 -0.35 -0.30 20.59
CA GLY A 232 -1.74 0.02 20.93
C GLY A 232 -2.73 -1.01 20.40
N ILE A 233 -2.59 -1.38 19.12
CA ILE A 233 -3.47 -2.36 18.46
C ILE A 233 -3.24 -3.78 19.01
N TYR A 234 -1.98 -4.20 19.16
CA TYR A 234 -1.66 -5.59 19.53
C TYR A 234 -1.84 -5.88 21.01
N SER A 235 -1.71 -4.88 21.88
CA SER A 235 -2.08 -5.00 23.30
C SER A 235 -3.60 -5.05 23.52
N GLY A 236 -4.40 -4.75 22.49
CA GLY A 236 -5.86 -4.65 22.60
C GLY A 236 -6.34 -3.41 23.37
N MET A 237 -5.43 -2.51 23.75
CA MET A 237 -5.77 -1.29 24.48
C MET A 237 -6.43 -0.25 23.58
N LEU A 238 -6.05 -0.20 22.30
CA LEU A 238 -6.54 0.77 21.34
C LEU A 238 -7.05 0.05 20.09
N THR A 239 -8.17 0.53 19.55
CA THR A 239 -8.60 0.20 18.19
C THR A 239 -7.66 0.82 17.15
N ALA A 240 -7.79 0.40 15.89
CA ALA A 240 -7.00 0.99 14.80
C ALA A 240 -7.24 2.50 14.66
N THR A 241 -8.49 2.94 14.85
CA THR A 241 -8.87 4.36 14.76
C THR A 241 -8.28 5.18 15.91
N GLU A 242 -8.35 4.67 17.14
CA GLU A 242 -7.75 5.33 18.30
C GLU A 242 -6.23 5.38 18.19
N SER A 243 -5.60 4.28 17.75
CA SER A 243 -4.16 4.21 17.53
C SER A 243 -3.70 5.21 16.46
N ALA A 244 -4.46 5.37 15.38
CA ALA A 244 -4.20 6.38 14.36
C ALA A 244 -4.32 7.81 14.92
N ALA A 245 -5.35 8.09 15.72
CA ALA A 245 -5.53 9.40 16.35
C ALA A 245 -4.38 9.74 17.32
N VAL A 246 -3.95 8.79 18.16
CA VAL A 246 -2.80 8.96 19.05
C VAL A 246 -1.52 9.19 18.23
N ALA A 247 -1.35 8.48 17.10
CA ALA A 247 -0.22 8.70 16.20
C ALA A 247 -0.21 10.10 15.56
N VAL A 248 -1.37 10.67 15.20
CA VAL A 248 -1.47 12.08 14.75
C VAL A 248 -0.99 13.03 15.84
N VAL A 249 -1.48 12.87 17.07
CA VAL A 249 -1.09 13.72 18.20
C VAL A 249 0.40 13.60 18.47
N TRP A 250 0.93 12.38 18.50
CA TRP A 250 2.36 12.14 18.68
C TRP A 250 3.20 12.76 17.56
N ALA A 251 2.81 12.57 16.30
CA ALA A 251 3.53 13.13 15.16
C ALA A 251 3.54 14.67 15.18
N ALA A 252 2.43 15.29 15.59
CA ALA A 252 2.35 16.74 15.78
C ALA A 252 3.28 17.22 16.92
N ILE A 253 3.28 16.53 18.07
CA ILE A 253 4.14 16.87 19.21
C ILE A 253 5.61 16.73 18.84
N ALA A 254 5.98 15.58 18.26
CA ALA A 254 7.35 15.30 17.86
C ALA A 254 7.83 16.30 16.79
N GLY A 255 7.01 16.58 15.78
CA GLY A 255 7.38 17.52 14.73
C GLY A 255 7.47 18.99 15.20
N ALA A 256 6.56 19.43 16.07
CA ALA A 256 6.52 20.82 16.52
C ALA A 256 7.50 21.12 17.67
N PHE A 257 7.59 20.24 18.67
CA PHE A 257 8.34 20.52 19.90
C PHE A 257 9.70 19.82 20.00
N ILE A 258 9.79 18.58 19.49
CA ILE A 258 11.02 17.78 19.59
C ILE A 258 11.96 18.12 18.43
N TYR A 259 11.53 17.89 17.19
CA TYR A 259 12.31 18.15 15.99
C TYR A 259 12.24 19.61 15.55
N ARG A 260 11.18 20.32 15.93
CA ARG A 260 10.96 21.74 15.60
C ARG A 260 11.00 22.00 14.08
N GLU A 261 10.47 21.06 13.31
CA GLU A 261 10.38 21.13 11.85
C GLU A 261 8.95 21.50 11.38
N LEU A 262 7.95 21.49 12.27
CA LEU A 262 6.59 21.92 11.96
C LEU A 262 6.30 23.35 12.43
N ASN A 263 5.94 24.22 11.49
CA ASN A 263 5.34 25.52 11.77
C ASN A 263 3.82 25.50 11.56
N LEU A 264 3.12 26.52 12.05
CA LEU A 264 1.67 26.64 11.90
C LEU A 264 1.22 26.69 10.41
N PRO A 265 1.87 27.42 9.49
CA PRO A 265 1.50 27.42 8.08
C PRO A 265 1.66 26.04 7.44
N ASP A 266 2.76 25.34 7.75
CA ASP A 266 3.04 24.00 7.25
C ASP A 266 1.99 23.01 7.75
N THR A 267 1.60 23.11 9.02
CA THR A 267 0.54 22.31 9.63
C THR A 267 -0.80 22.50 8.91
N ILE A 268 -1.19 23.74 8.61
CA ILE A 268 -2.42 24.02 7.85
C ILE A 268 -2.35 23.40 6.46
N GLN A 269 -1.21 23.49 5.78
CA GLN A 269 -1.03 22.88 4.46
C GLN A 269 -1.09 21.35 4.54
N ILE A 270 -0.47 20.75 5.55
CA ILE A 270 -0.53 19.30 5.81
C ILE A 270 -1.97 18.84 6.01
N ILE A 271 -2.77 19.57 6.80
CA ILE A 271 -4.18 19.25 7.02
C ILE A 271 -4.95 19.33 5.71
N LYS A 272 -4.74 20.38 4.89
CA LYS A 272 -5.39 20.52 3.58
C LYS A 272 -5.03 19.38 2.62
N ASP A 273 -3.76 19.02 2.53
CA ASP A 273 -3.27 17.93 1.67
C ASP A 273 -3.83 16.57 2.12
N SER A 274 -3.88 16.35 3.44
CA SER A 274 -4.44 15.15 4.06
C SER A 274 -5.94 15.05 3.86
N ALA A 275 -6.66 16.17 3.99
CA ALA A 275 -8.11 16.24 3.77
C ALA A 275 -8.46 15.96 2.32
N LYS A 276 -7.73 16.51 1.34
CA LYS A 276 -7.91 16.21 -0.08
C LYS A 276 -7.70 14.72 -0.38
N SER A 277 -6.60 14.16 0.10
CA SER A 277 -6.26 12.74 -0.10
C SER A 277 -7.32 11.82 0.51
N SER A 278 -7.74 12.12 1.74
CA SER A 278 -8.79 11.38 2.43
C SER A 278 -10.13 11.50 1.69
N ALA A 279 -10.53 12.71 1.29
CA ALA A 279 -11.80 12.93 0.57
C ALA A 279 -11.89 12.13 -0.72
N MET A 280 -10.79 12.02 -1.49
CA MET A 280 -10.75 11.17 -2.68
C MET A 280 -11.02 9.70 -2.34
N ILE A 281 -10.34 9.16 -1.33
CA ILE A 281 -10.50 7.76 -0.90
C ILE A 281 -11.93 7.52 -0.40
N LEU A 282 -12.45 8.40 0.47
CA LEU A 282 -13.80 8.25 1.04
C LEU A 282 -14.88 8.33 -0.02
N PHE A 283 -14.72 9.20 -1.02
CA PHE A 283 -15.67 9.31 -2.11
C PHE A 283 -15.67 8.06 -3.00
N ILE A 284 -14.50 7.45 -3.23
CA ILE A 284 -14.36 6.17 -3.94
C ILE A 284 -15.03 5.04 -3.15
N ILE A 285 -14.80 4.95 -1.83
CA ILE A 285 -15.45 3.95 -0.96
C ILE A 285 -16.97 4.10 -1.00
N ALA A 286 -17.48 5.32 -0.85
CA ALA A 286 -18.92 5.59 -0.84
C ALA A 286 -19.58 5.20 -2.17
N ALA A 287 -18.95 5.52 -3.31
CA ALA A 287 -19.46 5.10 -4.61
C ALA A 287 -19.45 3.56 -4.78
N SER A 288 -18.42 2.90 -4.25
CA SER A 288 -18.29 1.45 -4.32
C SER A 288 -19.26 0.67 -3.45
N THR A 289 -19.65 1.20 -2.28
CA THR A 289 -20.67 0.53 -1.47
C THR A 289 -22.01 0.44 -2.23
N ALA A 290 -22.36 1.48 -2.98
CA ALA A 290 -23.51 1.45 -3.87
C ALA A 290 -23.32 0.46 -5.03
N PHE A 291 -22.16 0.46 -5.69
CA PHE A 291 -21.84 -0.47 -6.77
C PHE A 291 -21.91 -1.93 -6.32
N SER A 292 -21.24 -2.26 -5.22
CA SER A 292 -21.23 -3.60 -4.60
C SER A 292 -22.64 -4.09 -4.29
N TRP A 293 -23.46 -3.20 -3.74
CA TRP A 293 -24.84 -3.52 -3.44
C TRP A 293 -25.64 -3.84 -4.71
N VAL A 294 -25.55 -2.99 -5.75
CA VAL A 294 -26.21 -3.22 -7.05
C VAL A 294 -25.70 -4.50 -7.72
N PHE A 295 -24.39 -4.75 -7.68
CA PHE A 295 -23.76 -5.96 -8.18
C PHE A 295 -24.29 -7.23 -7.51
N THR A 296 -24.56 -7.14 -6.20
CA THR A 296 -25.15 -8.24 -5.43
C THR A 296 -26.63 -8.45 -5.77
N ILE A 297 -27.46 -7.40 -5.70
CA ILE A 297 -28.91 -7.53 -5.91
C ILE A 297 -29.30 -7.79 -7.36
N SER A 298 -28.43 -7.45 -8.32
CA SER A 298 -28.64 -7.76 -9.74
C SER A 298 -28.47 -9.24 -10.09
N GLY A 299 -27.98 -10.05 -9.15
CA GLY A 299 -27.64 -11.45 -9.41
C GLY A 299 -26.36 -11.63 -10.24
N ALA A 300 -25.68 -10.54 -10.61
CA ALA A 300 -24.41 -10.59 -11.34
C ALA A 300 -23.31 -11.29 -10.52
N SER A 301 -23.27 -11.02 -9.21
CA SER A 301 -22.40 -11.73 -8.26
C SER A 301 -22.64 -13.24 -8.30
N LYS A 302 -23.91 -13.66 -8.20
CA LYS A 302 -24.29 -15.08 -8.24
C LYS A 302 -23.94 -15.74 -9.58
N ALA A 303 -24.22 -15.09 -10.71
CA ALA A 303 -23.86 -15.63 -12.02
C ALA A 303 -22.35 -15.83 -12.21
N LEU A 304 -21.53 -14.93 -11.65
CA LEU A 304 -20.07 -15.08 -11.63
C LEU A 304 -19.63 -16.22 -10.71
N VAL A 305 -20.21 -16.34 -9.50
CA VAL A 305 -19.98 -17.48 -8.60
C VAL A 305 -20.31 -18.80 -9.30
N ASP A 306 -21.49 -18.90 -9.92
CA ASP A 306 -21.94 -20.11 -10.61
C ASP A 306 -21.02 -20.47 -11.80
N THR A 307 -20.48 -19.48 -12.51
CA THR A 307 -19.48 -19.68 -13.57
C THR A 307 -18.17 -20.24 -13.01
N VAL A 308 -17.69 -19.69 -11.89
CA VAL A 308 -16.46 -20.14 -11.22
C VAL A 308 -16.63 -21.55 -10.63
N ILE A 309 -17.79 -21.84 -10.02
CA ILE A 309 -18.14 -23.18 -9.54
C ILE A 309 -18.21 -24.16 -10.72
N GLY A 310 -18.81 -23.75 -11.84
CA GLY A 310 -18.85 -24.56 -13.07
C GLY A 310 -17.48 -24.87 -13.67
N MET A 311 -16.46 -24.06 -13.37
CA MET A 311 -15.07 -24.33 -13.73
C MET A 311 -14.38 -25.37 -12.82
N ASN A 312 -15.04 -25.84 -11.75
CA ASN A 312 -14.50 -26.79 -10.75
C ASN A 312 -13.12 -26.37 -10.19
N LEU A 313 -12.92 -25.07 -9.96
CA LEU A 313 -11.69 -24.56 -9.37
C LEU A 313 -11.64 -24.86 -7.87
N ASN A 314 -10.50 -25.32 -7.37
CA ASN A 314 -10.22 -25.32 -5.93
C ASN A 314 -9.87 -23.90 -5.45
N ALA A 315 -9.91 -23.68 -4.13
CA ALA A 315 -9.66 -22.37 -3.52
C ALA A 315 -8.31 -21.76 -3.93
N THR A 316 -7.25 -22.56 -3.99
CA THR A 316 -5.91 -22.10 -4.40
C THR A 316 -5.87 -21.64 -5.85
N MET A 317 -6.51 -22.38 -6.76
CA MET A 317 -6.58 -22.03 -8.17
C MET A 317 -7.42 -20.76 -8.39
N PHE A 318 -8.50 -20.60 -7.62
CA PHE A 318 -9.24 -19.34 -7.61
C PHE A 318 -8.37 -18.16 -7.14
N CYS A 319 -7.63 -18.31 -6.04
CA CYS A 319 -6.66 -17.32 -5.57
C CYS A 319 -5.61 -16.98 -6.64
N LEU A 320 -5.15 -17.97 -7.41
CA LEU A 320 -4.20 -17.75 -8.51
C LEU A 320 -4.81 -16.95 -9.65
N VAL A 321 -6.03 -17.28 -10.08
CA VAL A 321 -6.75 -16.53 -11.12
C VAL A 321 -6.98 -15.08 -10.67
N VAL A 322 -7.42 -14.90 -9.42
CA VAL A 322 -7.60 -13.57 -8.82
C VAL A 322 -6.29 -12.81 -8.75
N ALA A 323 -5.19 -13.44 -8.32
CA ALA A 323 -3.86 -12.84 -8.30
C ALA A 323 -3.44 -12.33 -9.68
N VAL A 324 -3.63 -13.13 -10.74
CA VAL A 324 -3.31 -12.72 -12.11
C VAL A 324 -4.19 -11.55 -12.57
N ILE A 325 -5.49 -11.58 -12.30
CA ILE A 325 -6.40 -10.47 -12.62
C ILE A 325 -5.94 -9.19 -11.90
N LEU A 326 -5.67 -9.28 -10.60
CA LEU A 326 -5.23 -8.14 -9.79
C LEU A 326 -3.89 -7.58 -10.28
N LEU A 327 -2.95 -8.43 -10.68
CA LEU A 327 -1.68 -7.99 -11.27
C LEU A 327 -1.90 -7.22 -12.57
N ILE A 328 -2.75 -7.73 -13.47
CA ILE A 328 -3.07 -7.05 -14.74
C ILE A 328 -3.66 -5.66 -14.45
N PHE A 329 -4.71 -5.59 -13.62
CA PHE A 329 -5.32 -4.30 -13.24
C PHE A 329 -4.33 -3.39 -12.51
N GLY A 330 -3.45 -3.97 -11.69
CA GLY A 330 -2.33 -3.34 -11.00
C GLY A 330 -1.44 -2.50 -11.91
N THR A 331 -1.24 -2.97 -13.14
CA THR A 331 -0.39 -2.26 -14.10
C THR A 331 -1.03 -1.00 -14.71
N PHE A 332 -2.36 -0.87 -14.61
CA PHE A 332 -3.14 0.22 -15.22
C PHE A 332 -3.73 1.20 -14.19
N MET A 333 -3.96 0.75 -12.96
CA MET A 333 -4.71 1.49 -11.95
C MET A 333 -3.95 1.59 -10.63
N GLU A 334 -4.21 2.65 -9.87
CA GLU A 334 -3.66 2.80 -8.52
C GLU A 334 -4.39 1.85 -7.53
N GLY A 335 -3.65 1.36 -6.53
CA GLY A 335 -4.09 0.26 -5.66
C GLY A 335 -5.42 0.50 -4.94
N THR A 336 -5.69 1.73 -4.49
CA THR A 336 -6.96 2.09 -3.85
C THR A 336 -8.13 1.89 -4.82
N ALA A 337 -7.99 2.35 -6.06
CA ALA A 337 -9.00 2.16 -7.08
C ALA A 337 -9.27 0.68 -7.35
N ILE A 338 -8.22 -0.15 -7.42
CA ILE A 338 -8.35 -1.60 -7.67
C ILE A 338 -9.06 -2.30 -6.51
N ALA A 339 -8.64 -2.05 -5.26
CA ALA A 339 -9.27 -2.69 -4.11
C ALA A 339 -10.75 -2.34 -4.04
N VAL A 340 -11.08 -1.06 -4.24
CA VAL A 340 -12.46 -0.60 -4.16
C VAL A 340 -13.33 -1.09 -5.32
N LEU A 341 -12.73 -1.40 -6.47
CA LEU A 341 -13.40 -1.94 -7.65
C LEU A 341 -13.59 -3.46 -7.55
N LEU A 342 -12.52 -4.20 -7.29
CA LEU A 342 -12.49 -5.66 -7.41
C LEU A 342 -12.83 -6.38 -6.11
N VAL A 343 -12.49 -5.85 -4.93
CA VAL A 343 -12.76 -6.56 -3.66
C VAL A 343 -14.25 -6.82 -3.45
N PRO A 344 -15.18 -5.85 -3.65
CA PRO A 344 -16.59 -6.12 -3.43
C PRO A 344 -17.19 -7.15 -4.40
N VAL A 345 -16.53 -7.36 -5.55
CA VAL A 345 -16.91 -8.35 -6.55
C VAL A 345 -16.32 -9.72 -6.22
N LEU A 346 -15.02 -9.77 -5.89
CA LEU A 346 -14.27 -11.01 -5.72
C LEU A 346 -14.38 -11.60 -4.32
N TRP A 347 -14.55 -10.77 -3.28
CA TRP A 347 -14.61 -11.22 -1.90
C TRP A 347 -15.81 -12.13 -1.61
N PRO A 348 -17.05 -11.83 -2.04
CA PRO A 348 -18.17 -12.75 -1.84
C PRO A 348 -17.95 -14.12 -2.48
N ILE A 349 -17.28 -14.17 -3.63
CA ILE A 349 -16.91 -15.42 -4.32
C ILE A 349 -15.88 -16.17 -3.46
N ALA A 350 -14.81 -15.49 -3.04
CA ALA A 350 -13.78 -16.08 -2.20
C ALA A 350 -14.35 -16.66 -0.89
N GLN A 351 -15.25 -15.90 -0.25
CA GLN A 351 -15.93 -16.30 0.97
C GLN A 351 -16.79 -17.56 0.77
N SER A 352 -17.50 -17.66 -0.35
CA SER A 352 -18.30 -18.86 -0.68
C SER A 352 -17.45 -20.12 -0.86
N MET A 353 -16.18 -19.95 -1.23
CA MET A 353 -15.19 -21.02 -1.37
C MET A 353 -14.44 -21.33 -0.06
N GLY A 354 -14.78 -20.64 1.04
CA GLY A 354 -14.15 -20.83 2.35
C GLY A 354 -12.77 -20.20 2.50
N ILE A 355 -12.38 -19.28 1.61
CA ILE A 355 -11.07 -18.61 1.69
C ILE A 355 -11.04 -17.64 2.87
N ASN A 356 -9.97 -17.70 3.66
CA ASN A 356 -9.76 -16.79 4.79
C ASN A 356 -9.64 -15.32 4.32
N VAL A 357 -10.33 -14.43 5.04
CA VAL A 357 -10.36 -12.99 4.70
C VAL A 357 -8.98 -12.33 4.77
N VAL A 358 -8.12 -12.71 5.71
CA VAL A 358 -6.76 -12.16 5.80
C VAL A 358 -5.91 -12.68 4.64
N HIS A 359 -6.02 -13.96 4.29
CA HIS A 359 -5.31 -14.53 3.14
C HIS A 359 -5.67 -13.82 1.84
N PHE A 360 -6.96 -13.66 1.55
CA PHE A 360 -7.44 -12.92 0.39
C PHE A 360 -6.98 -11.45 0.43
N GLY A 361 -7.03 -10.81 1.60
CA GLY A 361 -6.54 -9.46 1.81
C GLY A 361 -5.06 -9.29 1.49
N MET A 362 -4.21 -10.24 1.88
CA MET A 362 -2.78 -10.21 1.57
C MET A 362 -2.53 -10.34 0.07
N ILE A 363 -3.28 -11.21 -0.64
CA ILE A 363 -3.19 -11.33 -2.10
C ILE A 363 -3.55 -9.99 -2.75
N VAL A 364 -4.64 -9.35 -2.33
CA VAL A 364 -5.07 -8.03 -2.84
C VAL A 364 -4.04 -6.94 -2.57
N CYS A 365 -3.54 -6.85 -1.34
CA CYS A 365 -2.61 -5.77 -0.97
C CYS A 365 -1.26 -5.91 -1.68
N ILE A 366 -0.71 -7.13 -1.76
CA ILE A 366 0.61 -7.36 -2.38
C ILE A 366 0.53 -7.23 -3.90
N SER A 367 -0.52 -7.77 -4.55
CA SER A 367 -0.70 -7.62 -6.00
C SER A 367 -0.83 -6.16 -6.43
N ASN A 368 -1.54 -5.34 -5.66
CA ASN A 368 -1.64 -3.90 -5.89
C ASN A 368 -0.26 -3.23 -5.89
N VAL A 369 0.62 -3.61 -4.95
CA VAL A 369 1.97 -3.06 -4.88
C VAL A 369 2.84 -3.53 -6.04
N VAL A 370 2.75 -4.79 -6.44
CA VAL A 370 3.45 -5.29 -7.63
C VAL A 370 3.00 -4.51 -8.88
N GLY A 371 1.71 -4.18 -8.96
CA GLY A 371 1.15 -3.32 -9.99
C GLY A 371 1.82 -1.95 -10.08
N THR A 372 2.07 -1.28 -8.94
CA THR A 372 2.72 0.05 -8.94
C THR A 372 4.18 0.01 -9.38
N MET A 373 4.79 -1.17 -9.43
CA MET A 373 6.14 -1.40 -9.95
C MET A 373 6.17 -1.93 -11.37
N THR A 374 5.03 -2.32 -11.96
CA THR A 374 5.02 -3.01 -13.25
C THR A 374 4.44 -2.11 -14.35
N PRO A 375 5.13 -1.92 -15.50
CA PRO A 375 4.59 -1.17 -16.65
C PRO A 375 3.23 -1.72 -17.11
N PRO A 376 2.31 -0.87 -17.65
CA PRO A 376 2.61 0.41 -18.31
C PRO A 376 2.52 1.68 -17.45
N VAL A 377 1.71 1.73 -16.38
CA VAL A 377 1.58 2.95 -15.55
C VAL A 377 2.72 3.05 -14.53
N ALA A 378 3.05 1.95 -13.86
CA ALA A 378 4.16 1.79 -12.91
C ALA A 378 4.53 3.05 -12.12
N VAL A 379 3.61 3.53 -11.27
CA VAL A 379 3.73 4.80 -10.56
C VAL A 379 5.04 4.89 -9.74
N ASN A 380 5.53 3.78 -9.19
CA ASN A 380 6.83 3.77 -8.49
C ASN A 380 8.01 3.98 -9.45
N ILE A 381 7.99 3.37 -10.63
CA ILE A 381 9.04 3.60 -11.64
C ILE A 381 9.03 5.07 -12.06
N TYR A 382 7.84 5.64 -12.26
CA TYR A 382 7.70 7.06 -12.58
C TYR A 382 8.28 7.95 -11.47
N SER A 383 7.92 7.68 -10.21
CA SER A 383 8.52 8.33 -9.04
C SER A 383 10.04 8.23 -9.03
N ALA A 384 10.60 7.03 -9.27
CA ALA A 384 12.05 6.83 -9.32
C ALA A 384 12.70 7.57 -10.49
N ALA A 385 12.04 7.68 -11.64
CA ALA A 385 12.52 8.45 -12.78
C ALA A 385 12.63 9.96 -12.47
N THR A 386 11.69 10.52 -11.69
CA THR A 386 11.77 11.94 -11.29
C THR A 386 13.00 12.26 -10.45
N VAL A 387 13.42 11.31 -9.61
CA VAL A 387 14.59 11.41 -8.72
C VAL A 387 15.89 11.07 -9.47
N SER A 388 15.91 9.95 -10.18
CA SER A 388 17.12 9.40 -10.81
C SER A 388 17.48 10.06 -12.14
N LYS A 389 16.50 10.71 -12.78
CA LYS A 389 16.58 11.24 -14.16
C LYS A 389 16.84 10.18 -15.23
N LEU A 390 16.76 8.89 -14.88
CA LEU A 390 16.87 7.78 -15.84
C LEU A 390 15.56 7.58 -16.60
N LYS A 391 15.64 6.94 -17.76
CA LYS A 391 14.45 6.58 -18.54
C LYS A 391 13.69 5.47 -17.83
N MET A 392 12.36 5.52 -17.88
CA MET A 392 11.47 4.51 -17.27
C MET A 392 11.86 3.09 -17.70
N GLY A 393 12.15 2.87 -18.99
CA GLY A 393 12.55 1.56 -19.51
C GLY A 393 13.91 1.04 -19.01
N GLU A 394 14.82 1.93 -18.59
CA GLU A 394 16.09 1.53 -17.97
C GLU A 394 15.87 1.06 -16.54
N ILE A 395 15.03 1.77 -15.78
CA ILE A 395 14.65 1.43 -14.41
C ILE A 395 13.86 0.11 -14.40
N ALA A 396 12.86 -0.02 -15.28
CA ALA A 396 12.02 -1.21 -15.42
C ALA A 396 12.83 -2.48 -15.74
N LYS A 397 13.94 -2.36 -16.49
CA LYS A 397 14.84 -3.51 -16.72
C LYS A 397 15.75 -3.78 -15.54
N ALA A 398 16.19 -2.73 -14.86
CA ALA A 398 17.14 -2.83 -13.77
C ALA A 398 16.52 -3.34 -12.46
N GLU A 399 15.21 -3.14 -12.27
CA GLU A 399 14.46 -3.62 -11.11
C GLU A 399 14.14 -5.12 -11.16
N ILE A 400 14.09 -5.73 -12.36
CA ILE A 400 13.62 -7.11 -12.58
C ILE A 400 14.19 -8.10 -11.55
N PRO A 401 15.50 -8.11 -11.26
CA PRO A 401 16.02 -9.08 -10.30
C PRO A 401 15.40 -8.96 -8.92
N PHE A 402 15.18 -7.72 -8.44
CA PHE A 402 14.55 -7.46 -7.15
C PHE A 402 13.04 -7.71 -7.18
N LEU A 403 12.41 -7.39 -8.32
CA LEU A 403 10.99 -7.66 -8.54
C LEU A 403 10.69 -9.16 -8.52
N VAL A 404 11.60 -9.99 -9.05
CA VAL A 404 11.45 -11.46 -9.02
C VAL A 404 11.43 -11.99 -7.58
N GLY A 405 12.33 -11.53 -6.70
CA GLY A 405 12.30 -11.90 -5.29
C GLY A 405 10.99 -11.49 -4.61
N TYR A 406 10.55 -10.25 -4.84
CA TYR A 406 9.29 -9.71 -4.32
C TYR A 406 8.08 -10.54 -4.80
N VAL A 407 8.00 -10.82 -6.10
CA VAL A 407 6.93 -11.60 -6.73
C VAL A 407 6.97 -13.07 -6.29
N GLY A 408 8.16 -13.61 -5.99
CA GLY A 408 8.31 -14.92 -5.37
C GLY A 408 7.59 -15.01 -4.02
N VAL A 409 7.76 -14.00 -3.16
CA VAL A 409 7.03 -13.93 -1.88
C VAL A 409 5.52 -13.73 -2.12
N PHE A 410 5.14 -12.94 -3.14
CA PHE A 410 3.73 -12.81 -3.52
C PHE A 410 3.09 -14.15 -3.89
N PHE A 411 3.73 -14.96 -4.74
CA PHE A 411 3.19 -16.27 -5.10
C PHE A 411 3.22 -17.25 -3.93
N LEU A 412 4.19 -17.15 -3.03
CA LEU A 412 4.16 -17.90 -1.77
C LEU A 412 2.89 -17.59 -0.96
N CYS A 413 2.50 -16.32 -0.87
CA CYS A 413 1.23 -15.91 -0.28
C CYS A 413 0.03 -16.48 -1.03
N VAL A 414 0.03 -16.46 -2.36
CA VAL A 414 -1.08 -17.00 -3.17
C VAL A 414 -1.30 -18.49 -2.92
N PHE A 415 -0.22 -19.28 -2.86
CA PHE A 415 -0.29 -20.73 -2.71
C PHE A 415 -0.45 -21.22 -1.27
N SER A 416 -0.04 -20.42 -0.28
CA SER A 416 -0.03 -20.84 1.13
C SER A 416 -0.91 -19.93 1.98
N GLU A 417 -2.13 -20.40 2.28
CA GLU A 417 -3.01 -19.73 3.25
C GLU A 417 -2.34 -19.60 4.61
N TRP A 418 -1.69 -20.67 5.08
CA TRP A 418 -0.98 -20.68 6.36
C TRP A 418 0.10 -19.59 6.43
N PHE A 419 0.84 -19.38 5.35
CA PHE A 419 1.83 -18.29 5.29
C PHE A 419 1.18 -16.90 5.39
N CYS A 420 -0.11 -16.77 5.08
CA CYS A 420 -0.89 -15.55 5.23
C CYS A 420 -1.77 -15.49 6.50
N THR A 421 -1.84 -16.54 7.31
CA THR A 421 -2.71 -16.57 8.50
C THR A 421 -2.00 -17.03 9.77
N PHE A 422 -0.70 -17.33 9.71
CA PHE A 422 0.05 -17.87 10.86
C PHE A 422 -0.02 -17.03 12.15
N LEU A 423 -0.14 -15.70 12.06
CA LEU A 423 -0.15 -14.79 13.23
C LEU A 423 -1.55 -14.30 13.62
N THR A 424 -2.59 -14.82 12.97
CA THR A 424 -4.00 -14.45 13.19
C THR A 424 -4.73 -15.57 13.88
#